data_AF-A0A914YKL9-F1
#
_entry.id   AF-A0A914YKL9-F1
#
_cell.length_a   1.000
_cell.length_b   1.000
_cell.length_c   1.000
_cell.angle_alpha   90.00
_cell.angle_beta   90.00
_cell.angle_gamma   90.00
#
_symmetry.space_group_name_H-M   'P 1'
#
loop_
_entity.id
_entity.type
_entity.pdbx_description
1 polymer ?
#
loop_
_entity_poly.entity_id
_entity_poly.type
_entity_poly.pdbx_seq_one_letter_code
_entity_poly.pdbx_strand_id
1 'polypeptide(L)'
;MALKFIREHCDEITNDDDNSYDTRLFNDYIRKVKKAGVWAVGLVGGAPLETPNVKDGKVIGWHVTWNKERKFAIDMAGFAISLDLIKNTEGHFGTECKMGAGAPETCFLDSLKLELKDLEPFGFTQDKKRELLVWHTQSVAVKYDKRKIDLHGFIIE
;
A
#
# COMPACT_ATOMS: atom_id res chain seq x y z
N MET A 1 12.47 7.85 8.84
CA MET A 1 12.17 8.43 10.18
C MET A 1 11.14 7.56 10.91
N ALA A 2 9.98 7.26 10.30
CA ALA A 2 8.94 6.38 10.88
C ALA A 2 9.43 4.95 11.24
N LEU A 3 10.13 4.23 10.35
CA LEU A 3 10.65 2.88 10.68
C LEU A 3 11.59 2.85 11.90
N LYS A 4 12.42 3.88 12.07
CA LYS A 4 13.31 4.02 13.22
C LYS A 4 12.51 4.32 14.49
N PHE A 5 11.49 5.17 14.37
CA PHE A 5 10.54 5.47 15.43
C PHE A 5 9.73 4.23 15.84
N ILE A 6 9.24 3.41 14.90
CA ILE A 6 8.48 2.17 15.17
C ILE A 6 9.29 1.15 15.98
N ARG A 7 10.60 1.03 15.69
CA ARG A 7 11.49 0.15 16.48
C ARG A 7 11.62 0.63 17.93
N GLU A 8 11.39 1.91 18.19
CA GLU A 8 11.54 2.53 19.49
C GLU A 8 10.17 2.79 20.18
N HIS A 9 9.08 2.96 19.43
CA HIS A 9 7.74 3.40 19.86
C HIS A 9 6.67 2.88 18.86
N CYS A 10 5.89 1.87 19.24
CA CYS A 10 5.01 1.09 18.33
C CYS A 10 3.83 1.86 17.67
N ASP A 11 3.41 1.28 16.54
CA ASP A 11 2.18 1.43 15.73
C ASP A 11 2.12 2.60 14.72
N GLU A 12 2.46 2.35 13.44
CA GLU A 12 1.96 3.20 12.35
C GLU A 12 1.81 2.47 10.99
N ILE A 13 0.77 2.87 10.25
CA ILE A 13 0.44 2.47 8.88
C ILE A 13 0.92 3.61 7.96
N THR A 14 1.78 3.33 6.98
CA THR A 14 2.16 4.35 5.98
C THR A 14 1.05 4.46 4.94
N ASN A 15 0.11 5.37 5.14
CA ASN A 15 -0.88 5.73 4.13
C ASN A 15 -0.48 7.06 3.47
N ASP A 16 -0.62 7.12 2.15
CA ASP A 16 -0.66 8.41 1.47
C ASP A 16 -1.87 9.22 1.95
N ASP A 17 -1.70 10.54 2.07
CA ASP A 17 -2.67 11.43 2.73
C ASP A 17 -3.90 11.75 1.87
N ASP A 18 -3.85 11.42 0.57
CA ASP A 18 -4.87 11.71 -0.42
C ASP A 18 -5.68 10.47 -0.88
N ASN A 19 -5.28 9.28 -0.45
CA ASN A 19 -5.95 8.03 -0.77
C ASN A 19 -7.29 7.86 -0.05
N SER A 20 -8.19 7.09 -0.65
CA SER A 20 -9.53 6.80 -0.11
C SER A 20 -9.62 5.35 0.38
N TYR A 21 -10.05 5.16 1.63
CA TYR A 21 -10.09 3.86 2.30
C TYR A 21 -11.49 3.56 2.83
N ASP A 22 -12.00 2.36 2.54
CA ASP A 22 -13.18 1.83 3.22
C ASP A 22 -12.78 1.35 4.62
N THR A 23 -13.55 1.73 5.65
CA THR A 23 -13.29 1.34 7.05
C THR A 23 -13.19 -0.18 7.25
N ARG A 24 -13.84 -0.98 6.41
CA ARG A 24 -13.76 -2.44 6.41
C ARG A 24 -12.34 -2.93 6.14
N LEU A 25 -11.53 -2.19 5.37
CA LEU A 25 -10.14 -2.54 5.11
C LEU A 25 -9.36 -2.80 6.40
N PHE A 26 -9.54 -1.91 7.39
CA PHE A 26 -8.81 -1.98 8.65
C PHE A 26 -9.23 -3.18 9.49
N ASN A 27 -10.55 -3.43 9.59
CA ASN A 27 -11.09 -4.48 10.45
C ASN A 27 -11.06 -5.86 9.80
N ASP A 28 -11.36 -5.92 8.51
CA ASP A 28 -11.51 -7.17 7.80
C ASP A 28 -10.18 -7.68 7.25
N TYR A 29 -9.24 -6.80 6.88
CA TYR A 29 -7.96 -7.18 6.26
C TYR A 29 -6.78 -6.87 7.19
N ILE A 30 -6.47 -5.59 7.42
CA ILE A 30 -5.21 -5.15 8.06
C ILE A 30 -5.01 -5.80 9.43
N ARG A 31 -6.03 -5.79 10.30
CA ARG A 31 -5.95 -6.40 11.64
C ARG A 31 -5.74 -7.92 11.63
N LYS A 32 -6.00 -8.59 10.51
CA LYS A 32 -5.90 -10.06 10.37
C LYS A 32 -4.59 -10.50 9.70
N VAL A 33 -3.75 -9.56 9.26
CA VAL A 33 -2.44 -9.85 8.67
C VAL A 33 -1.53 -10.50 9.69
N LYS A 34 -0.96 -11.66 9.34
CA LYS A 34 -0.02 -12.38 10.21
C LYS A 34 1.42 -12.08 9.86
N LYS A 35 1.72 -11.97 8.56
CA LYS A 35 3.05 -11.69 8.03
C LYS A 35 3.02 -10.54 7.04
N ALA A 36 2.34 -10.71 5.91
CA ALA A 36 2.25 -9.69 4.86
C ALA A 36 0.94 -9.84 4.09
N GLY A 37 -0.02 -8.96 4.34
CA GLY A 37 -1.32 -8.95 3.67
C GLY A 37 -1.27 -8.13 2.40
N VAL A 38 -1.96 -8.60 1.35
CA VAL A 38 -2.07 -7.90 0.08
C VAL A 38 -3.51 -7.93 -0.45
N TRP A 39 -3.93 -6.85 -1.11
CA TRP A 39 -5.27 -6.72 -1.70
C TRP A 39 -5.23 -5.87 -2.98
N ALA A 40 -6.38 -5.73 -3.63
CA ALA A 40 -6.51 -4.93 -4.84
C ALA A 40 -6.61 -3.42 -4.53
N VAL A 41 -6.07 -2.59 -5.42
CA VAL A 41 -6.08 -1.12 -5.32
C VAL A 41 -6.70 -0.53 -6.58
N GLY A 42 -7.62 0.41 -6.40
CA GLY A 42 -8.32 1.08 -7.48
C GLY A 42 -7.60 2.35 -7.92
N LEU A 43 -7.80 2.76 -9.18
CA LEU A 43 -7.33 4.05 -9.73
C LEU A 43 -5.81 4.27 -9.63
N VAL A 44 -5.02 3.21 -9.78
CA VAL A 44 -3.56 3.26 -9.59
C VAL A 44 -2.82 2.89 -10.87
N GLY A 45 -1.62 3.44 -11.07
CA GLY A 45 -0.75 3.09 -12.19
C GLY A 45 -1.33 3.40 -13.58
N GLY A 46 -2.28 4.34 -13.67
CA GLY A 46 -3.02 4.65 -14.90
C GLY A 46 -4.06 3.58 -15.29
N ALA A 47 -4.35 2.64 -14.40
CA ALA A 47 -5.34 1.59 -14.58
C ALA A 47 -6.53 1.78 -13.63
N PRO A 48 -7.74 1.30 -13.99
CA PRO A 48 -8.88 1.33 -13.07
C PRO A 48 -8.67 0.44 -11.85
N LEU A 49 -7.81 -0.59 -11.98
CA LEU A 49 -7.58 -1.61 -10.98
C LEU A 49 -6.19 -2.23 -11.16
N GLU A 50 -5.45 -2.33 -10.06
CA GLU A 50 -4.31 -3.22 -9.93
C GLU A 50 -4.58 -4.25 -8.82
N THR A 51 -4.22 -5.51 -9.05
CA THR A 51 -4.61 -6.60 -8.14
C THR A 51 -3.57 -7.71 -8.12
N PRO A 52 -3.31 -8.37 -6.98
CA PRO A 52 -2.58 -9.62 -6.99
C PRO A 52 -3.30 -10.66 -7.85
N ASN A 53 -2.53 -11.48 -8.55
CA ASN A 53 -3.02 -12.66 -9.23
C ASN A 53 -3.01 -13.81 -8.22
N VAL A 54 -4.20 -14.25 -7.82
CA VAL A 54 -4.40 -15.25 -6.78
C VAL A 54 -4.94 -16.52 -7.37
N LYS A 55 -4.26 -17.64 -7.10
CA LYS A 55 -4.70 -18.99 -7.47
C LYS A 55 -4.60 -19.89 -6.24
N ASP A 56 -5.68 -20.61 -5.95
CA ASP A 56 -5.77 -21.54 -4.81
C ASP A 56 -5.37 -20.90 -3.47
N GLY A 57 -5.78 -19.63 -3.27
CA GLY A 57 -5.48 -18.85 -2.07
C GLY A 57 -4.03 -18.36 -1.95
N LYS A 58 -3.22 -18.50 -3.00
CA LYS A 58 -1.83 -18.04 -3.03
C LYS A 58 -1.58 -17.01 -4.11
N VAL A 59 -0.71 -16.04 -3.83
CA VAL A 59 -0.27 -15.06 -4.82
C VAL A 59 0.72 -15.71 -5.76
N ILE A 60 0.39 -15.73 -7.06
CA ILE A 60 1.24 -16.28 -8.13
C ILE A 60 1.83 -15.20 -9.04
N GLY A 61 1.44 -13.93 -8.83
CA GLY A 61 1.91 -12.79 -9.60
C GLY A 61 0.99 -11.59 -9.44
N TRP A 62 0.99 -10.70 -10.43
CA TRP A 62 0.29 -9.41 -10.36
C TRP A 62 -0.44 -9.09 -11.66
N HIS A 63 -1.63 -8.49 -11.55
CA HIS A 63 -2.35 -7.85 -12.64
C HIS A 63 -2.15 -6.35 -12.52
N VAL A 64 -1.05 -5.87 -13.08
CA VAL A 64 -0.68 -4.44 -13.14
C VAL A 64 -0.50 -3.99 -14.58
N THR A 65 -0.62 -2.71 -14.83
CA THR A 65 -0.32 -2.14 -16.16
C THR A 65 1.14 -1.71 -16.24
N TRP A 66 1.68 -1.15 -15.16
CA TRP A 66 3.04 -0.63 -15.11
C TRP A 66 4.05 -1.63 -14.53
N ASN A 67 5.13 -1.86 -15.28
CA ASN A 67 6.31 -2.62 -14.86
C ASN A 67 6.00 -3.99 -14.20
N LYS A 68 5.46 -4.91 -15.00
CA LYS A 68 5.02 -6.26 -14.60
C LYS A 68 6.15 -7.18 -14.12
N GLU A 69 7.39 -6.86 -14.46
CA GLU A 69 8.57 -7.69 -14.12
C GLU A 69 9.00 -7.51 -12.66
N ARG A 70 8.44 -6.53 -11.94
CA ARG A 70 8.70 -6.34 -10.51
C ARG A 70 8.23 -7.55 -9.72
N LYS A 71 9.10 -8.05 -8.83
CA LYS A 71 8.79 -9.13 -7.88
C LYS A 71 7.53 -8.81 -7.07
N PHE A 72 7.41 -7.58 -6.59
CA PHE A 72 6.22 -7.06 -5.91
C PHE A 72 5.66 -5.88 -6.70
N ALA A 73 4.82 -6.17 -7.69
CA ALA A 73 4.15 -5.14 -8.46
C ALA A 73 2.83 -4.77 -7.77
N ILE A 74 2.97 -3.99 -6.69
CA ILE A 74 1.86 -3.52 -5.88
C ILE A 74 2.13 -2.08 -5.43
N ASP A 75 1.05 -1.34 -5.27
CA ASP A 75 1.03 0.00 -4.70
C ASP A 75 1.19 -0.02 -3.17
N MET A 76 1.62 1.10 -2.59
CA MET A 76 1.80 1.29 -1.15
C MET A 76 0.53 1.07 -0.34
N ALA A 77 -0.63 1.47 -0.89
CA ALA A 77 -1.92 1.28 -0.25
C ALA A 77 -2.45 -0.16 -0.39
N GLY A 78 -1.76 -1.01 -1.15
CA GLY A 78 -2.17 -2.37 -1.47
C GLY A 78 -1.69 -3.44 -0.50
N PHE A 79 -0.86 -3.10 0.49
CA PHE A 79 -0.33 -4.08 1.44
C PHE A 79 -0.28 -3.58 2.88
N ALA A 80 -0.24 -4.53 3.81
CA ALA A 80 0.15 -4.28 5.20
C ALA A 80 1.11 -5.36 5.67
N ILE A 81 2.01 -4.99 6.58
CA ILE A 81 3.02 -5.86 7.14
C ILE A 81 2.80 -6.00 8.65
N SER A 82 2.96 -7.22 9.16
CA SER A 82 2.91 -7.46 10.59
C SER A 82 4.07 -6.79 11.32
N LEU A 83 3.77 -6.15 12.45
CA LEU A 83 4.78 -5.52 13.30
C LEU A 83 5.83 -6.51 13.80
N ASP A 84 5.44 -7.77 14.03
CA ASP A 84 6.37 -8.81 14.45
C ASP A 84 7.42 -9.08 13.36
N LEU A 85 7.03 -8.99 12.08
CA LEU A 85 7.98 -9.12 10.98
C LEU A 85 8.97 -7.93 10.98
N ILE A 86 8.46 -6.71 11.15
CA ILE A 86 9.28 -5.48 11.14
C ILE A 86 10.27 -5.48 12.32
N LYS A 87 9.86 -5.94 13.50
CA LYS A 87 10.74 -6.04 14.68
C LYS A 87 11.83 -7.09 14.51
N ASN A 88 11.51 -8.21 13.87
CA ASN A 88 12.42 -9.33 13.69
C ASN A 88 13.28 -9.21 12.43
N THR A 89 13.11 -8.16 11.62
CA THR A 89 13.89 -7.93 10.40
C THR A 89 14.57 -6.56 10.42
N GLU A 90 15.83 -6.53 9.97
CA GLU A 90 16.59 -5.30 9.78
C GLU A 90 16.15 -4.53 8.51
N GLY A 91 14.88 -4.61 8.11
CA GLY A 91 14.36 -3.91 6.92
C GLY A 91 14.48 -2.40 7.07
N HIS A 92 15.01 -1.73 6.04
CA HIS A 92 15.14 -0.27 5.97
C HIS A 92 14.53 0.22 4.64
N PHE A 93 13.77 1.34 4.68
CA PHE A 93 13.51 2.12 3.48
C PHE A 93 14.84 2.75 3.02
N GLY A 94 15.52 2.10 2.08
CA GLY A 94 16.77 2.60 1.51
C GLY A 94 16.50 3.55 0.34
N THR A 95 17.18 4.70 0.31
CA THR A 95 17.19 5.64 -0.82
C THR A 95 17.98 5.14 -2.03
N GLU A 96 18.78 4.08 -1.87
CA GLU A 96 19.59 3.50 -2.95
C GLU A 96 19.14 2.07 -3.25
N CYS A 97 17.97 1.93 -3.86
CA CYS A 97 17.50 0.61 -4.27
C CYS A 97 17.85 0.30 -5.73
N LYS A 98 18.93 -0.44 -5.94
CA LYS A 98 19.25 -1.03 -7.26
C LYS A 98 18.36 -2.25 -7.60
N MET A 99 17.70 -2.85 -6.59
CA MET A 99 17.00 -4.16 -6.70
C MET A 99 15.49 -4.08 -7.00
N GLY A 100 14.85 -2.90 -6.89
CA GLY A 100 13.40 -2.73 -7.06
C GLY A 100 12.96 -2.23 -8.45
N ALA A 101 13.85 -2.22 -9.44
CA ALA A 101 13.62 -1.57 -10.74
C ALA A 101 13.12 -0.10 -10.60
N GLY A 102 13.56 0.61 -9.55
CA GLY A 102 13.15 1.98 -9.24
C GLY A 102 11.87 2.12 -8.41
N ALA A 103 11.21 1.02 -8.02
CA ALA A 103 10.01 1.06 -7.18
C ALA A 103 10.36 0.91 -5.67
N PRO A 104 9.98 1.88 -4.82
CA PRO A 104 10.25 1.83 -3.38
C PRO A 104 9.52 0.70 -2.64
N GLU A 105 8.33 0.29 -3.08
CA GLU A 105 7.53 -0.79 -2.47
C GLU A 105 8.23 -2.14 -2.63
N THR A 106 8.67 -2.44 -3.86
CA THR A 106 9.40 -3.66 -4.15
C THR A 106 10.68 -3.72 -3.31
N CYS A 107 11.37 -2.58 -3.17
CA CYS A 107 12.56 -2.50 -2.34
C CYS A 107 12.29 -2.84 -0.87
N PHE A 108 11.24 -2.25 -0.30
CA PHE A 108 10.87 -2.45 1.08
C PHE A 108 10.51 -3.91 1.34
N LEU A 109 9.61 -4.49 0.54
CA LEU A 109 9.17 -5.87 0.69
C LEU A 109 10.31 -6.89 0.49
N ASP A 110 11.24 -6.61 -0.43
CA ASP A 110 12.42 -7.46 -0.63
C ASP A 110 13.42 -7.35 0.54
N SER A 111 13.57 -6.16 1.15
CA SER A 111 14.40 -5.98 2.35
C SER A 111 13.90 -6.78 3.56
N LEU A 112 12.60 -7.06 3.62
CA LEU A 112 11.97 -7.92 4.63
C LEU A 112 12.15 -9.41 4.33
N LYS A 113 12.90 -9.77 3.28
CA LYS A 113 13.13 -11.14 2.80
C LYS A 113 11.83 -11.90 2.52
N LEU A 114 10.79 -11.19 2.07
CA LEU A 114 9.52 -11.79 1.70
C LEU A 114 9.62 -12.48 0.34
N GLU A 115 8.88 -13.57 0.20
CA GLU A 115 8.60 -14.21 -1.08
C GLU A 115 7.09 -14.16 -1.37
N LEU A 116 6.69 -14.39 -2.64
CA LEU A 116 5.27 -14.39 -3.02
C LEU A 116 4.42 -15.39 -2.20
N LYS A 117 5.03 -16.50 -1.77
CA LYS A 117 4.39 -17.52 -0.93
C LYS A 117 4.07 -17.05 0.49
N ASP A 118 4.74 -15.99 0.95
CA ASP A 118 4.53 -15.40 2.27
C ASP A 118 3.39 -14.38 2.29
N LEU A 119 2.87 -14.02 1.11
CA LEU A 119 1.80 -13.04 0.97
C LEU A 119 0.44 -13.68 1.23
N GLU A 120 -0.37 -12.99 2.02
CA GLU A 120 -1.72 -13.36 2.41
C GLU A 120 -2.71 -12.53 1.58
N PRO A 121 -3.41 -13.11 0.59
CA PRO A 121 -4.34 -12.36 -0.24
C PRO A 121 -5.69 -12.13 0.46
N PHE A 122 -6.10 -10.87 0.57
CA PHE A 122 -7.39 -10.45 1.12
C PHE A 122 -8.35 -9.94 0.04
N GLY A 123 -9.65 -10.17 0.21
CA GLY A 123 -10.68 -9.80 -0.78
C GLY A 123 -10.86 -10.80 -1.94
N PHE A 124 -10.28 -12.00 -1.84
CA PHE A 124 -10.31 -13.07 -2.86
C PHE A 124 -11.08 -14.33 -2.42
N THR A 125 -12.16 -14.19 -1.63
CA THR A 125 -12.95 -15.36 -1.19
C THR A 125 -13.60 -16.08 -2.37
N GLN A 126 -13.57 -17.42 -2.37
CA GLN A 126 -14.09 -18.26 -3.46
C GLN A 126 -15.61 -18.12 -3.69
N ASP A 127 -16.35 -17.68 -2.66
CA ASP A 127 -17.82 -17.72 -2.65
C ASP A 127 -18.48 -16.32 -2.75
N LYS A 128 -17.68 -15.24 -2.80
CA LYS A 128 -18.17 -13.86 -2.94
C LYS A 128 -17.43 -13.12 -4.06
N LYS A 129 -18.07 -12.08 -4.58
CA LYS A 129 -17.46 -11.11 -5.50
C LYS A 129 -16.16 -10.58 -4.89
N ARG A 130 -15.13 -10.40 -5.72
CA ARG A 130 -13.87 -9.76 -5.30
C ARG A 130 -14.16 -8.36 -4.75
N GLU A 131 -13.53 -8.04 -3.63
CA GLU A 131 -13.76 -6.77 -2.94
C GLU A 131 -12.63 -5.78 -3.21
N LEU A 132 -13.01 -4.52 -3.44
CA LEU A 132 -12.11 -3.38 -3.58
C LEU A 132 -12.42 -2.40 -2.46
N LEU A 133 -11.46 -2.18 -1.56
CA LEU A 133 -11.64 -1.40 -0.33
C LEU A 133 -10.69 -0.19 -0.23
N VAL A 134 -9.86 0.04 -1.25
CA VAL A 134 -8.92 1.15 -1.30
C VAL A 134 -8.76 1.68 -2.72
N TRP A 135 -8.64 3.00 -2.84
CA TRP A 135 -8.46 3.72 -4.09
C TRP A 135 -7.33 4.73 -3.95
N HIS A 136 -6.43 4.74 -4.95
CA HIS A 136 -5.39 5.74 -5.06
C HIS A 136 -5.96 7.02 -5.66
N THR A 137 -6.54 7.85 -4.81
CA THR A 137 -7.14 9.13 -5.20
C THR A 137 -6.13 10.25 -5.01
N GLN A 138 -6.21 11.29 -5.83
CA GLN A 138 -5.38 12.48 -5.67
C GLN A 138 -6.24 13.73 -5.72
N SER A 139 -6.02 14.64 -4.78
CA SER A 139 -6.67 15.95 -4.80
C SER A 139 -6.13 16.82 -5.93
N VAL A 140 -7.04 17.43 -6.69
CA VAL A 140 -6.64 18.38 -7.73
C VAL A 140 -6.36 19.73 -7.10
N ALA A 141 -5.16 20.27 -7.33
CA ALA A 141 -4.80 21.60 -6.86
C ALA A 141 -5.76 22.65 -7.43
N VAL A 142 -6.50 23.34 -6.55
CA VAL A 142 -7.41 24.41 -6.94
C VAL A 142 -6.59 25.69 -7.15
N LYS A 143 -6.68 26.27 -8.34
CA LYS A 143 -6.11 27.60 -8.61
C LYS A 143 -7.12 28.66 -8.17
N TYR A 144 -6.76 29.45 -7.18
CA TYR A 144 -7.58 30.58 -6.73
C TYR A 144 -6.73 31.79 -6.36
N ASP A 145 -7.32 32.98 -6.47
CA ASP A 145 -6.68 34.23 -6.06
C ASP A 145 -6.91 34.43 -4.55
N LYS A 146 -5.85 34.22 -3.75
CA LYS A 146 -5.88 34.38 -2.28
C LYS A 146 -6.42 35.77 -1.84
N ARG A 147 -6.42 36.79 -2.71
CA ARG A 147 -6.90 38.14 -2.41
C ARG A 147 -8.39 38.36 -2.67
N LYS A 148 -9.05 37.45 -3.40
CA LYS A 148 -10.46 37.60 -3.83
C LYS A 148 -11.40 36.60 -3.17
N ILE A 149 -10.87 35.65 -2.41
CA ILE A 149 -11.64 34.67 -1.69
C ILE A 149 -11.66 35.06 -0.21
N ASP A 150 -12.87 35.18 0.34
CA ASP A 150 -13.06 35.23 1.78
C ASP A 150 -12.85 33.81 2.33
N LEU A 151 -11.76 33.63 3.08
CA LEU A 151 -11.44 32.38 3.76
C LEU A 151 -12.10 32.28 5.14
N HIS A 152 -13.03 33.17 5.48
CA HIS A 152 -13.79 33.18 6.73
C HIS A 152 -12.90 33.08 7.99
N GLY A 153 -11.72 33.71 7.94
CA GLY A 153 -10.75 33.71 9.04
C GLY A 153 -9.83 32.50 9.11
N PHE A 154 -9.95 31.53 8.20
CA PHE A 154 -9.01 30.41 8.11
C PHE A 154 -7.73 30.83 7.34
N ILE A 155 -6.58 30.39 7.84
CA ILE A 155 -5.28 30.57 7.19
C ILE A 155 -4.98 29.29 6.39
N ILE A 156 -4.78 29.43 5.09
CA ILE A 156 -4.36 28.34 4.20
C ILE A 156 -2.93 28.61 3.75
N GLU A 157 -2.00 27.79 4.24
CA GLU A 157 -0.58 27.80 3.81
C GLU A 157 -0.47 27.35 2.34
#